data_AF-A0A511VAK5-F1
#
_entry.id   AF-A0A511VAK5-F1
#
_cell.length_a   1.000
_cell.length_b   1.000
_cell.length_c   1.000
_cell.angle_alpha   90.00
_cell.angle_beta   90.00
_cell.angle_gamma   90.00
#
_symmetry.space_group_name_H-M   'P 1'
#
loop_
_entity.id
_entity.type
_entity.pdbx_description
1 polymer ?
#
loop_
_entity_poly.entity_id
_entity_poly.type
_entity_poly.pdbx_seq_one_letter_code
_entity_poly.pdbx_strand_id
1 'polypeptide(L)' 'MRYYTLSEVANKLTKASRNMLVTQERVWHWIEKEGLHAERVPDNIRVGTRPYLIAESDLISFLQEKGWNVDLIFPA' A
#
# COMPACT_ATOMS: atom_id res chain seq x y z
N MET A 1 -1.04 -12.87 8.59
CA MET A 1 -0.88 -11.44 8.27
C MET A 1 -0.15 -11.34 6.95
N ARG A 2 -0.74 -10.68 5.96
CA ARG A 2 -0.11 -10.44 4.66
C ARG A 2 0.58 -9.08 4.69
N TYR A 3 1.74 -9.01 4.07
CA TYR A 3 2.53 -7.80 3.93
C TYR A 3 2.69 -7.47 2.46
N TYR A 4 2.67 -6.18 2.13
CA TYR A 4 2.83 -5.69 0.79
C TYR A 4 3.97 -4.69 0.70
N THR A 5 4.78 -4.83 -0.35
CA THR A 5 5.70 -3.78 -0.76
C THR A 5 4.94 -2.60 -1.37
N LEU A 6 5.55 -1.42 -1.40
CA LEU A 6 5.02 -0.24 -2.09
C LEU A 6 4.60 -0.54 -3.53
N SER A 7 5.40 -1.33 -4.25
CA SER A 7 5.16 -1.77 -5.62
C SER A 7 3.89 -2.60 -5.75
N GLU A 8 3.69 -3.55 -4.82
CA GLU A 8 2.51 -4.40 -4.81
C GLU A 8 1.25 -3.60 -4.52
N VAL A 9 1.29 -2.70 -3.52
CA VAL A 9 0.17 -1.81 -3.20
C VAL A 9 -0.20 -0.94 -4.40
N ALA A 10 0.78 -0.27 -5.01
CA ALA A 10 0.58 0.56 -6.19
C ALA A 10 -0.06 -0.23 -7.35
N ASN A 11 0.44 -1.43 -7.62
CA ASN A 11 -0.09 -2.30 -8.68
C ASN A 11 -1.52 -2.76 -8.37
N LYS A 12 -1.79 -3.18 -7.13
CA LYS A 12 -3.12 -3.66 -6.70
C LYS A 12 -4.17 -2.56 -6.81
N LEU A 13 -3.84 -1.35 -6.36
CA LEU A 13 -4.73 -0.19 -6.44
C LEU A 13 -4.95 0.28 -7.87
N THR A 14 -3.90 0.29 -8.69
CA THR A 14 -4.03 0.59 -10.13
C THR A 14 -4.92 -0.42 -10.85
N LYS A 15 -4.80 -1.72 -10.52
CA LYS A 15 -5.67 -2.76 -11.11
C LYS A 15 -7.12 -2.64 -10.66
N ALA A 16 -7.34 -2.27 -9.40
CA ALA A 16 -8.68 -2.10 -8.85
C ALA A 16 -9.36 -0.80 -9.33
N SER A 17 -8.59 0.23 -9.69
CA SER A 17 -9.13 1.50 -10.18
C SER A 17 -8.97 1.64 -11.69
N ARG A 18 -10.09 1.53 -12.42
CA ARG A 18 -10.08 1.70 -13.89
C ARG A 18 -9.68 3.09 -14.37
N ASN A 19 -9.80 4.11 -13.52
CA ASN A 19 -9.57 5.52 -13.89
C ASN A 19 -8.40 6.17 -13.14
N MET A 20 -7.73 5.46 -12.22
CA MET A 20 -6.70 6.06 -11.37
C MET A 20 -5.44 5.21 -11.31
N LEU A 21 -4.37 5.74 -11.90
CA LEU A 21 -3.03 5.19 -11.74
C LEU A 21 -2.50 5.53 -10.35
N VAL A 22 -2.17 4.50 -9.56
CA VAL A 22 -1.49 4.65 -8.28
C VAL A 22 -0.04 4.24 -8.44
N THR A 23 0.88 5.18 -8.26
CA THR A 23 2.32 4.95 -8.37
C THR A 23 2.93 4.63 -6.99
N GLN A 24 4.11 4.02 -6.98
CA GLN A 24 4.86 3.76 -5.74
C GLN A 24 5.16 5.06 -4.97
N GLU A 25 5.40 6.17 -5.68
CA GLU A 25 5.62 7.48 -5.07
C GLU A 25 4.38 7.98 -4.34
N ARG A 26 3.18 7.73 -4.87
CA ARG A 26 1.94 8.09 -4.21
C ARG A 26 1.72 7.29 -2.92
N VAL A 27 1.99 5.98 -2.97
CA VAL A 27 1.93 5.12 -1.76
C VAL A 27 2.95 5.58 -0.73
N TRP A 28 4.14 5.98 -1.18
CA TRP A 28 5.16 6.53 -0.28
C TRP A 28 4.73 7.86 0.35
N HIS A 29 4.11 8.76 -0.41
CA HIS A 29 3.55 10.00 0.11
C HIS A 29 2.51 9.73 1.21
N TRP A 30 1.72 8.66 1.08
CA TRP A 30 0.77 8.26 2.12
C TRP A 30 1.45 7.90 3.43
N ILE A 31 2.59 7.21 3.34
CA ILE A 31 3.39 6.84 4.52
C ILE A 31 4.01 8.09 5.15
N GLU A 32 4.62 8.98 4.35
CA GLU A 32 5.33 10.15 4.88
C GLU A 32 4.42 11.28 5.38
N LYS A 33 3.25 11.46 4.76
CA LYS A 33 2.43 12.68 4.92
C LYS A 33 1.00 12.43 5.35
N GLU A 34 0.44 11.27 5.04
CA GLU A 34 -0.99 11.00 5.26
C GLU A 34 -1.26 9.99 6.37
N GLY A 35 -0.21 9.40 6.96
CA GLY A 35 -0.31 8.54 8.13
C GLY A 35 -0.51 7.06 7.83
N LEU A 36 -0.25 6.58 6.60
CA LEU A 36 -0.27 5.15 6.31
C LEU A 36 0.85 4.45 7.09
N HIS A 37 0.48 3.53 7.98
CA HIS A 37 1.44 2.78 8.76
C HIS A 37 2.24 1.81 7.87
N ALA A 38 3.57 1.82 8.02
CA ALA A 38 4.46 0.91 7.32
C ALA A 38 5.62 0.51 8.23
N GLU A 39 5.97 -0.76 8.20
CA GLU A 39 7.08 -1.34 8.95
C GLU A 39 8.36 -1.25 8.12
N ARG A 40 9.39 -0.61 8.65
CA ARG A 40 10.72 -0.60 8.03
C ARG A 40 11.35 -1.97 8.21
N VAL A 41 11.75 -2.60 7.10
CA VAL A 41 12.52 -3.85 7.15
C VAL A 41 14.01 -3.58 7.25
N PRO A 42 14.79 -4.49 7.86
CA PRO A 42 16.23 -4.37 7.91
C PRO A 42 16.84 -4.38 6.50
N ASP A 43 17.93 -3.63 6.33
CA ASP A 43 18.60 -3.35 5.04
C ASP A 43 19.13 -4.61 4.32
N ASN A 44 19.20 -5.74 5.00
CA ASN A 44 19.55 -7.04 4.41
C ASN A 44 18.40 -7.68 3.62
N ILE A 45 17.18 -7.15 3.69
CA ILE A 45 16.02 -7.63 2.95
C ILE A 45 15.67 -6.63 1.85
N ARG A 46 15.81 -7.05 0.59
CA ARG A 46 15.52 -6.20 -0.57
C ARG A 46 14.03 -6.19 -0.89
N VAL A 47 13.29 -5.22 -0.34
CA VAL A 47 11.86 -5.03 -0.61
C VAL A 47 11.61 -3.88 -1.61
N GLY A 48 12.00 -4.09 -2.86
CA GLY A 48 11.82 -3.09 -3.92
C GLY A 48 12.66 -1.83 -3.72
N THR A 49 12.10 -0.66 -4.07
CA THR A 49 12.82 0.63 -4.10
C THR A 49 13.05 1.23 -2.72
N ARG A 50 12.19 0.93 -1.72
CA ARG A 50 12.31 1.44 -0.36
C ARG A 50 12.08 0.32 0.65
N PRO A 51 12.84 0.26 1.76
CA PRO A 51 12.81 -0.85 2.71
C PRO A 51 11.59 -0.79 3.65
N TYR A 52 10.38 -0.74 3.10
CA TYR A 52 9.13 -0.66 3.86
C TYR A 52 8.12 -1.71 3.40
N LEU A 53 7.45 -2.32 4.37
CA LEU A 53 6.32 -3.22 4.18
C LEU A 53 5.09 -2.63 4.84
N ILE A 54 3.95 -2.79 4.18
CA ILE A 54 2.67 -2.32 4.66
C ILE A 54 1.85 -3.56 5.01
N ALA A 55 1.39 -3.64 6.25
CA ALA A 55 0.47 -4.70 6.66
C ALA A 55 -0.88 -4.52 5.95
N GLU A 56 -1.48 -5.64 5.51
CA GLU A 56 -2.78 -5.63 4.83
C GLU A 56 -3.88 -4.97 5.67
N SER A 57 -3.89 -5.21 6.98
CA SER A 57 -4.84 -4.60 7.91
C SER A 57 -4.74 -3.08 7.94
N ASP A 58 -3.53 -2.54 8.10
CA ASP A 58 -3.30 -1.10 8.14
C ASP A 58 -3.63 -0.43 6.81
N LEU A 59 -3.31 -1.11 5.70
CA LEU A 59 -3.66 -0.65 4.36
C LEU A 59 -5.18 -0.64 4.16
N ILE A 60 -5.89 -1.67 4.59
CA ILE A 60 -7.36 -1.73 4.49
C ILE A 60 -7.99 -0.60 5.30
N SER A 61 -7.59 -0.43 6.57
CA SER A 61 -8.11 0.63 7.42
C SER A 61 -7.86 2.01 6.81
N PHE A 62 -6.64 2.29 6.36
CA PHE A 62 -6.29 3.56 5.71
C PHE A 62 -7.11 3.81 4.43
N LEU A 63 -7.29 2.79 3.59
CA LEU A 63 -8.05 2.90 2.34
C LEU A 63 -9.55 3.10 2.60
N GLN A 64 -10.11 2.44 3.61
CA GLN A 64 -11.50 2.66 4.05
C GLN A 64 -11.72 4.12 4.48
N GLU A 65 -10.82 4.69 5.28
CA GLU A 65 -10.89 6.10 5.70
C GLU A 65 -10.80 7.06 4.51
N LYS A 66 -10.04 6.70 3.47
CA LYS A 66 -9.94 7.46 2.22
C LYS A 66 -11.14 7.26 1.28
N GLY A 67 -12.12 6.43 1.64
CA GLY A 67 -13.32 6.16 0.85
C GLY A 67 -13.13 5.18 -0.30
N TRP A 68 -12.06 4.38 -0.29
CA TRP A 68 -11.86 3.32 -1.28
C TRP A 68 -12.75 2.11 -0.97
N ASN A 69 -13.25 1.47 -2.02
CA ASN A 69 -13.93 0.19 -1.88
C ASN A 69 -12.90 -0.93 -1.73
N VAL A 70 -12.52 -1.22 -0.48
CA VAL A 70 -11.52 -2.25 -0.14
C VAL A 70 -11.95 -3.66 -0.51
N ASP A 71 -13.24 -3.95 -0.60
CA ASP A 71 -13.76 -5.29 -0.97
C ASP A 71 -13.41 -5.63 -2.42
N LEU A 72 -13.43 -4.64 -3.30
CA LEU A 72 -12.97 -4.77 -4.69
C LEU A 72 -11.45 -4.91 -4.81
N ILE A 73 -10.70 -4.39 -3.84
CA ILE A 73 -9.23 -4.39 -3.86
C ILE A 73 -8.69 -5.67 -3.21
N PHE A 74 -9.30 -6.12 -2.11
CA PHE A 74 -8.91 -7.28 -1.28
C PHE A 74 -10.09 -8.25 -1.17
N PRO A 75 -10.41 -9.00 -2.24
CA PRO A 75 -11.41 -10.06 -2.15
C PRO A 75 -10.92 -11.16 -1.19
N ALA A 76 -11.85 -11.68 -0.38
CA ALA A 76 -11.62 -12.70 0.64
C ALA A 76 -11.08 -14.03 0.06
#